data_AF-A0A2S9FNC6-F1
#
_entry.id   AF-A0A2S9FNC6-F1
#
_cell.length_a   1.000
_cell.length_b   1.000
_cell.length_c   1.000
_cell.angle_alpha   90.00
_cell.angle_beta   90.00
_cell.angle_gamma   90.00
#
_symmetry.space_group_name_H-M   'P 1'
#
loop_
_entity.id
_entity.type
_entity.pdbx_description
1 polymer ?
#
loop_
_entity_poly.entity_id
_entity_poly.type
_entity_poly.pdbx_seq_one_letter_code
_entity_poly.pdbx_strand_id
1 'polypeptide(L)'
;MAELTEDVIAFLCEGTRTAKLGYVAKDGRPLVAPVWFVVDGQQLVFNTGKDTAKGRALARDPRVVVCVDDERPPFSFVQIQGTVTLGEEPDEVLATAPRIGG
;
A
#
# COMPACT_ATOMS: atom_id res chain seq x y z
N MET A 1 12.91 10.29 3.72
CA MET A 1 12.17 9.01 3.62
C MET A 1 13.00 8.09 2.76
N ALA A 2 13.05 6.79 3.05
CA ALA A 2 13.74 5.84 2.19
C ALA A 2 12.85 5.54 0.97
N GLU A 3 13.42 5.60 -0.22
CA GLU A 3 12.76 5.27 -1.49
C GLU A 3 12.88 3.76 -1.77
N LEU A 4 11.95 3.21 -2.54
CA LEU A 4 12.02 1.81 -2.95
C LEU A 4 13.21 1.60 -3.89
N THR A 5 14.00 0.55 -3.66
CA THR A 5 15.10 0.18 -4.56
C THR A 5 14.58 -0.44 -5.85
N GLU A 6 15.41 -0.44 -6.89
CA GLU A 6 15.06 -1.01 -8.21
C GLU A 6 14.63 -2.49 -8.12
N ASP A 7 15.33 -3.31 -7.33
CA ASP A 7 14.99 -4.71 -7.13
C ASP A 7 13.62 -4.89 -6.45
N VAL A 8 13.27 -4.02 -5.50
CA VAL A 8 11.96 -4.05 -4.84
C VAL A 8 10.87 -3.63 -5.82
N ILE A 9 11.11 -2.59 -6.62
CA ILE A 9 10.18 -2.15 -7.65
C ILE A 9 9.94 -3.26 -8.68
N ALA A 10 11.01 -3.93 -9.15
CA ALA A 10 10.92 -5.05 -10.07
C ALA A 10 10.05 -6.18 -9.51
N PHE A 11 10.26 -6.54 -8.24
CA PHE A 11 9.45 -7.54 -7.54
C PHE A 11 7.97 -7.14 -7.42
N LEU A 12 7.70 -5.87 -7.07
CA LEU A 12 6.34 -5.36 -6.88
C LEU A 12 5.55 -5.29 -8.20
N CYS A 13 6.23 -5.02 -9.31
CA CYS A 13 5.64 -4.90 -10.64
C CYS A 13 5.53 -6.23 -11.39
N GLU A 14 6.01 -7.34 -10.82
CA GLU A 14 5.96 -8.65 -11.47
C GLU A 14 4.56 -9.29 -11.35
N GLY A 15 3.83 -9.27 -12.46
CA GLY A 15 2.49 -9.85 -12.55
C GLY A 15 1.45 -9.07 -11.73
N THR A 16 0.41 -9.76 -11.27
CA THR A 16 -0.64 -9.17 -10.43
C THR A 16 -0.48 -9.69 -9.01
N ARG A 17 -0.20 -8.78 -8.07
CA ARG A 17 0.00 -9.11 -6.65
C ARG A 17 -0.88 -8.22 -5.77
N THR A 18 -1.28 -8.74 -4.62
CA THR A 18 -1.94 -7.94 -3.58
C THR A 18 -0.97 -7.65 -2.45
N ALA A 19 -1.11 -6.48 -1.86
CA ALA A 19 -0.37 -6.08 -0.68
C ALA A 19 -1.18 -6.35 0.59
N LYS A 20 -0.52 -6.85 1.63
CA LYS A 20 -1.08 -7.02 2.97
C LYS A 20 -0.66 -5.81 3.80
N LEU A 21 -1.58 -4.86 3.95
CA LEU A 21 -1.36 -3.60 4.66
C LEU A 21 -1.67 -3.74 6.14
N GLY A 22 -0.65 -3.64 6.98
CA GLY A 22 -0.76 -3.49 8.43
C GLY A 22 -0.92 -2.03 8.84
N TYR A 23 -1.89 -1.74 9.72
CA TYR A 23 -2.17 -0.40 10.25
C TYR A 23 -2.74 -0.47 11.68
N VAL A 24 -2.76 0.66 12.40
CA VAL A 24 -3.21 0.74 13.80
C VAL A 24 -4.66 1.21 13.88
N ALA A 25 -5.53 0.42 14.49
CA ALA A 25 -6.94 0.76 14.72
C ALA A 25 -7.12 1.86 15.77
N LYS A 26 -8.35 2.39 15.89
CA LYS A 26 -8.68 3.45 16.87
C LYS A 26 -8.34 3.07 18.32
N ASP A 27 -8.49 1.79 18.66
CA ASP A 27 -8.22 1.25 19.99
C ASP A 27 -6.80 0.70 20.14
N GLY A 28 -5.90 0.99 19.19
CA GLY A 28 -4.50 0.57 19.23
C GLY A 28 -4.25 -0.85 18.70
N ARG A 29 -5.28 -1.62 18.33
CA ARG A 29 -5.07 -2.96 17.75
C ARG A 29 -4.36 -2.90 16.40
N PRO A 30 -3.43 -3.82 16.12
CA PRO A 30 -2.92 -4.01 14.77
C PRO A 30 -4.01 -4.68 13.91
N LEU A 31 -4.28 -4.12 12.74
CA LEU A 31 -5.15 -4.71 11.72
C LEU A 31 -4.38 -4.92 10.43
N VAL A 32 -4.76 -5.94 9.67
CA VAL A 32 -4.22 -6.23 8.35
C VAL A 32 -5.37 -6.30 7.35
N ALA A 33 -5.23 -5.61 6.21
CA ALA A 33 -6.19 -5.67 5.12
C ALA A 33 -5.47 -5.83 3.78
N PRO A 34 -6.00 -6.65 2.85
CA PRO A 34 -5.48 -6.70 1.50
C PRO A 34 -5.79 -5.39 0.77
N VAL A 35 -4.84 -4.91 -0.03
CA VAL A 35 -5.01 -3.76 -0.94
C VAL A 35 -4.41 -4.08 -2.30
N TRP A 36 -5.06 -3.56 -3.35
CA TRP A 36 -4.44 -3.43 -4.66
C TRP A 36 -3.60 -2.16 -4.65
N PHE A 37 -2.51 -2.19 -5.41
CA PHE A 37 -1.54 -1.11 -5.41
C PHE A 37 -0.92 -0.96 -6.80
N VAL A 38 -0.28 0.18 -7.00
CA VAL A 38 0.67 0.41 -8.10
C VAL A 38 1.97 0.97 -7.51
N VAL A 39 3.06 0.84 -8.26
CA VAL A 39 4.27 1.62 -8.00
C VAL A 39 4.20 2.88 -8.86
N ASP A 40 4.38 4.04 -8.23
CA ASP A 40 4.50 5.33 -8.92
C ASP A 40 5.80 6.01 -8.52
N GLY A 41 6.72 6.17 -9.49
CA GLY A 41 8.11 6.49 -9.22
C GLY A 41 8.74 5.47 -8.27
N GLN A 42 9.05 5.89 -7.05
CA GLN A 42 9.64 5.04 -6.00
C GLN A 42 8.72 4.89 -4.79
N GLN A 43 7.40 5.04 -5.00
CA GLN A 43 6.37 4.95 -3.96
C GLN A 43 5.34 3.88 -4.28
N LEU A 44 4.83 3.23 -3.23
CA LEU A 44 3.70 2.32 -3.32
C LEU A 44 2.40 3.10 -3.08
N VAL A 45 1.50 3.09 -4.05
CA VAL A 45 0.25 3.85 -4.03
C VAL A 45 -0.93 2.89 -4.01
N PHE A 46 -1.90 3.14 -3.12
CA PHE A 46 -3.14 2.38 -3.02
C PHE A 46 -4.30 3.30 -2.66
N ASN A 47 -5.53 2.87 -2.95
CA ASN A 47 -6.73 3.65 -2.65
C ASN A 47 -7.41 3.22 -1.35
N THR A 48 -8.00 4.21 -0.68
CA THR A 48 -8.86 4.01 0.49
C THR A 48 -9.92 5.09 0.57
N GLY A 49 -11.14 4.74 0.94
CA GLY A 49 -12.16 5.74 1.24
C GLY A 49 -11.84 6.48 2.54
N LYS A 50 -11.90 7.82 2.51
CA LYS A 50 -11.66 8.71 3.66
C LYS A 50 -12.49 8.32 4.88
N ASP A 51 -13.78 8.06 4.67
CA ASP A 51 -14.74 7.73 5.72
C ASP A 51 -14.82 6.23 6.04
N THR A 52 -13.87 5.43 5.57
CA THR A 52 -13.77 4.03 5.99
C THR A 52 -13.06 3.91 7.34
N ALA A 53 -13.18 2.75 7.99
CA ALA A 53 -12.41 2.47 9.21
C ALA A 53 -10.89 2.58 8.96
N LYS A 54 -10.42 2.11 7.79
CA LYS A 54 -9.02 2.19 7.34
C LYS A 54 -8.59 3.63 7.09
N GLY A 55 -9.35 4.40 6.31
CA GLY A 55 -9.06 5.81 6.02
C GLY A 55 -8.95 6.65 7.30
N ARG A 56 -9.94 6.56 8.19
CA ARG A 56 -9.88 7.24 9.48
C ARG A 56 -8.73 6.76 10.37
N ALA A 57 -8.31 5.50 10.26
CA ALA A 57 -7.18 4.97 11.02
C ALA A 57 -5.86 5.55 10.54
N LEU A 58 -5.61 5.53 9.24
CA LEU A 58 -4.40 6.10 8.62
C LEU A 58 -4.29 7.61 8.85
N ALA A 59 -5.42 8.33 8.90
CA ALA A 59 -5.43 9.75 9.24
C ALA A 59 -5.03 10.05 10.70
N ARG A 60 -5.25 9.10 11.62
CA ARG A 60 -4.87 9.25 13.04
C ARG A 60 -3.44 8.80 13.31
N ASP A 61 -3.03 7.68 12.71
CA ASP A 61 -1.69 7.12 12.85
C ASP A 61 -1.21 6.70 11.45
N PRO A 62 -0.25 7.44 10.86
CA PRO A 62 0.18 7.18 9.50
C PRO A 62 1.14 6.00 9.40
N ARG A 63 1.59 5.41 10.52
CA ARG A 63 2.55 4.30 10.51
C ARG A 63 1.92 3.04 9.94
N VAL A 64 2.61 2.44 8.98
CA VAL A 64 2.15 1.24 8.28
C VAL A 64 3.30 0.26 8.06
N VAL A 65 2.91 -0.99 7.86
CA VAL A 65 3.76 -2.03 7.26
C VAL A 65 3.02 -2.61 6.06
N VAL A 66 3.73 -2.89 4.98
CA VAL A 66 3.19 -3.55 3.80
C VAL A 66 4.02 -4.80 3.52
N CYS A 67 3.34 -5.93 3.33
CA CYS A 67 3.95 -7.16 2.85
C CYS A 67 3.39 -7.49 1.47
N VAL A 68 4.26 -7.77 0.51
CA VAL A 68 3.89 -8.35 -0.78
C VAL A 68 4.71 -9.62 -0.96
N ASP A 69 4.04 -10.74 -1.13
CA ASP A 69 4.62 -12.06 -1.29
C ASP A 69 4.28 -12.65 -2.67
N ASP A 70 5.18 -13.51 -3.16
CA ASP A 70 4.84 -14.47 -4.21
C ASP A 70 4.14 -15.66 -3.56
N GLU A 71 2.89 -15.87 -3.95
CA GLU A 71 2.04 -16.94 -3.42
C GLU A 71 2.36 -18.31 -4.06
N ARG A 72 3.41 -18.40 -4.91
CA ARG A 72 3.87 -19.62 -5.57
C ARG A 72 5.31 -19.99 -5.19
N PRO A 73 5.63 -21.29 -5.02
CA PRO A 73 7.01 -21.72 -4.79
C PRO A 73 7.93 -21.46 -6.00
N PRO A 74 9.22 -21.09 -5.78
CA PRO A 74 9.82 -20.78 -4.49
C PRO A 74 9.31 -19.45 -3.90
N PHE A 75 8.79 -19.50 -2.68
CA PHE A 75 8.19 -18.33 -2.04
C PHE A 75 9.23 -17.23 -1.80
N SER A 76 8.81 -15.99 -2.00
CA SER A 76 9.62 -14.79 -1.77
C SER A 76 8.71 -13.63 -1.39
N PHE A 77 9.24 -12.60 -0.73
CA PHE A 77 8.46 -11.43 -0.33
C PHE A 77 9.32 -10.18 -0.18
N VAL A 78 8.66 -9.03 -0.24
CA VAL A 78 9.21 -7.73 0.20
C VAL A 78 8.37 -7.19 1.35
N GLN A 79 9.03 -6.57 2.31
CA GLN A 79 8.37 -5.86 3.40
C GLN A 79 8.79 -4.39 3.37
N ILE A 80 7.81 -3.50 3.42
CA ILE A 80 7.98 -2.06 3.42
C ILE A 80 7.44 -1.53 4.74
N GLN A 81 8.23 -0.73 5.45
CA GLN A 81 7.83 -0.06 6.69
C GLN A 81 7.94 1.44 6.48
N GLY A 82 6.94 2.20 6.92
CA GLY A 82 6.96 3.63 6.74
C GLY A 82 5.71 4.34 7.22
N THR A 83 5.48 5.51 6.67
CA THR A 83 4.31 6.34 6.93
C THR A 83 3.56 6.62 5.63
N VAL A 84 2.24 6.67 5.69
CA VAL A 84 1.43 7.09 4.55
C VAL A 84 1.23 8.61 4.52
N THR A 85 1.18 9.16 3.31
CA THR A 85 0.62 10.49 3.04
C THR A 85 -0.76 10.29 2.42
N LEU A 86 -1.75 11.05 2.87
CA LEU A 86 -3.11 10.99 2.32
C LEU A 86 -3.29 12.13 1.31
N GLY A 87 -3.59 11.79 0.06
CA GLY A 87 -3.99 12.74 -0.98
C GLY A 87 -5.50 12.68 -1.20
N GLU A 88 -6.13 13.84 -1.39
CA GLU A 88 -7.56 13.96 -1.74
C GLU A 88 -7.76 14.66 -3.09
N GLU A 89 -6.66 15.01 -3.78
CA GLU A 89 -6.72 15.74 -5.04
C GLU A 89 -7.39 14.88 -6.11
N PRO A 90 -8.51 15.36 -6.72
CA PRO A 90 -9.26 14.58 -7.69
C PRO A 90 -8.41 14.07 -8.84
N ASP A 91 -7.45 14.88 -9.31
CA ASP A 91 -6.56 14.52 -10.42
C ASP A 91 -5.61 13.37 -10.06
N GLU A 92 -5.09 13.33 -8.82
CA GLU A 92 -4.24 12.22 -8.34
C GLU A 92 -5.05 10.91 -8.21
N VAL A 93 -6.29 11.01 -7.72
CA VAL A 93 -7.20 9.87 -7.60
C VAL A 93 -7.57 9.34 -8.99
N LEU A 94 -7.90 10.22 -9.93
CA LEU A 94 -8.23 9.86 -11.31
C LEU A 94 -7.03 9.27 -12.06
N ALA A 95 -5.81 9.70 -11.76
CA ALA A 95 -4.60 9.15 -12.36
C ALA A 95 -4.28 7.72 -11.86
N THR A 96 -4.56 7.43 -10.58
CA THR A 96 -4.13 6.18 -9.93
C THR A 96 -5.22 5.12 -9.86
N ALA A 97 -6.49 5.49 -9.66
CA ALA A 97 -7.59 4.54 -9.48
C ALA A 97 -7.80 3.58 -10.66
N PRO A 98 -7.76 4.01 -11.94
CA PRO A 98 -7.85 3.08 -13.07
C PRO A 98 -6.66 2.12 -13.14
N ARG A 99 -5.43 2.61 -12.86
CA ARG A 99 -4.22 1.77 -12.85
C ARG A 99 -4.28 0.70 -11.76
N ILE A 100 -4.87 1.03 -10.62
CA ILE A 100 -5.06 0.09 -9.49
C ILE A 100 -6.20 -0.91 -9.79
N GLY A 101 -7.26 -0.47 -10.45
CA GLY A 101 -8.47 -1.26 -10.70
C GLY A 101 -8.38 -2.25 -11.86
N GLY A 102 -7.51 -1.98 -12.85
CA GLY A 102 -7.45 -2.71 -14.11
C GLY A 102 -8.43 -2.18 -15.15
#